data_AF-A0A946EC99-F1
#
_entry.id   AF-A0A946EC99-F1
#
_cell.length_a   1.000
_cell.length_b   1.000
_cell.length_c   1.000
_cell.angle_alpha   90.00
_cell.angle_beta   90.00
_cell.angle_gamma   90.00
#
_symmetry.space_group_name_H-M   'P 1'
#
loop_
_entity.id
_entity.type
_entity.pdbx_description
1 polymer ?
#
loop_
_entity_poly.entity_id
_entity_poly.type
_entity_poly.pdbx_seq_one_letter_code
_entity_poly.pdbx_strand_id
1 'polypeptide(L)'
;MDKLKISWTIELKDDGYRSTQEAEDILTFSDASSELKVQHKDISQEGVKGRDYLTYKISNETIKIYGDVDVLDGEIVRLDIHAPLINGMATTVFGADDKLILRRHVLP
;
A
#
# COMPACT_ATOMS: atom_id res chain seq x y z
N MET A 1 9.20 -10.38 16.05
CA MET A 1 8.35 -9.31 15.50
C MET A 1 8.61 -9.32 14.02
N ASP A 2 7.59 -9.67 13.27
CA ASP A 2 7.65 -9.79 11.83
C ASP A 2 7.40 -8.42 11.20
N LYS A 3 7.92 -8.26 9.99
CA LYS A 3 7.87 -6.99 9.29
C LYS A 3 7.43 -7.19 7.84
N LEU A 4 6.49 -6.36 7.42
CA LEU A 4 6.01 -6.32 6.04
C LEU A 4 6.15 -4.89 5.52
N LYS A 5 6.87 -4.75 4.40
CA LYS A 5 6.92 -3.51 3.65
C LYS A 5 5.80 -3.48 2.61
N ILE A 6 5.05 -2.39 2.57
CA ILE A 6 4.14 -2.04 1.47
C ILE A 6 4.78 -0.92 0.67
N SER A 7 5.10 -1.17 -0.59
CA SER A 7 5.54 -0.14 -1.53
C SER A 7 4.36 0.30 -2.38
N TRP A 8 4.10 1.60 -2.37
CA TRP A 8 3.03 2.26 -3.10
C TRP A 8 3.60 2.81 -4.40
N THR A 9 3.09 2.32 -5.52
CA THR A 9 3.62 2.66 -6.86
C THR A 9 2.48 3.09 -7.75
N ILE A 10 2.72 4.13 -8.54
CA ILE A 10 1.81 4.56 -9.59
C ILE A 10 2.45 4.23 -10.95
N GLU A 11 1.63 3.79 -11.90
CA GLU A 11 1.96 3.69 -13.32
C GLU A 11 0.91 4.46 -14.11
N LEU A 12 1.32 5.52 -14.80
CA LEU A 12 0.43 6.35 -15.60
C LEU A 12 0.48 5.95 -17.06
N LYS A 13 -0.68 5.95 -17.72
CA LYS A 13 -0.79 5.63 -19.14
C LYS A 13 -0.07 6.64 -20.03
N ASP A 14 -0.16 7.93 -19.69
CA ASP A 14 0.46 9.02 -20.45
C ASP A 14 2.00 9.01 -20.34
N ASP A 15 2.56 8.51 -19.24
CA ASP A 15 3.98 8.21 -19.04
C ASP A 15 4.37 6.79 -19.48
N GLY A 16 3.55 6.15 -20.32
CA GLY A 16 3.87 4.84 -20.90
C GLY A 16 3.96 3.69 -19.88
N TYR A 17 3.22 3.79 -18.78
CA TYR A 17 3.22 2.85 -17.64
C TYR A 17 4.57 2.72 -16.95
N ARG A 18 5.38 3.78 -16.93
CA ARG A 18 6.59 3.80 -16.10
C ARG A 18 6.22 3.72 -14.62
N SER A 19 6.80 2.75 -13.91
CA SER A 19 6.56 2.58 -12.49
C SER A 19 7.30 3.64 -11.67
N THR A 20 6.56 4.44 -10.91
CA THR A 20 7.11 5.42 -9.95
C THR A 20 6.69 5.05 -8.54
N GLN A 21 7.67 4.81 -7.67
CA GLN A 21 7.41 4.50 -6.27
C GLN A 21 7.16 5.80 -5.50
N GLU A 22 5.92 6.00 -5.08
CA GLU A 22 5.45 7.23 -4.45
C GLU A 22 5.63 7.21 -2.94
N ALA A 23 5.53 6.03 -2.32
CA ALA A 23 5.62 5.90 -0.87
C ALA A 23 5.93 4.49 -0.38
N GLU A 24 6.23 4.36 0.91
CA GLU A 24 6.46 3.11 1.63
C GLU A 24 5.74 3.11 2.98
N ASP A 25 5.21 1.95 3.36
CA ASP A 25 4.82 1.65 4.74
C ASP A 25 5.58 0.44 5.26
N ILE A 26 5.95 0.48 6.53
CA ILE A 26 6.52 -0.66 7.26
C ILE A 26 5.56 -1.03 8.38
N LEU A 27 4.96 -2.21 8.26
CA LEU A 27 4.14 -2.82 9.28
C LEU A 27 5.02 -3.72 10.14
N THR A 28 5.02 -3.49 11.45
CA THR A 28 5.67 -4.36 12.44
C THR A 28 4.60 -4.99 13.32
N PHE A 29 4.60 -6.31 13.39
CA PHE A 29 3.58 -7.11 14.10
C PHE A 29 4.21 -8.35 14.75
N SER A 30 3.44 -9.06 15.56
CA SER A 30 3.89 -10.25 16.26
C SER A 30 2.71 -11.12 16.61
N ASP A 31 2.75 -12.43 16.36
CA ASP A 31 1.64 -13.31 16.75
C ASP A 31 1.37 -13.32 18.26
N ALA A 32 2.41 -13.04 19.06
CA ALA A 32 2.30 -12.93 20.52
C ALA A 32 1.66 -11.61 21.02
N SER A 33 1.42 -10.62 20.15
CA SER A 33 0.88 -9.31 20.52
C SER A 33 -0.12 -8.82 19.47
N SER A 34 -1.30 -8.38 19.90
CA SER A 34 -2.27 -7.76 19.00
C SER A 34 -1.84 -6.35 18.53
N GLU A 35 -0.68 -5.86 18.96
CA GLU A 35 -0.18 -4.54 18.59
C GLU A 35 0.41 -4.56 17.17
N LEU A 36 -0.22 -3.82 16.26
CA LEU A 36 0.29 -3.52 14.93
C LEU A 36 0.84 -2.08 14.92
N LYS A 37 2.11 -1.93 14.55
CA LYS A 37 2.75 -0.62 14.34
C LYS A 37 2.92 -0.38 12.87
N VAL A 38 2.52 0.78 12.39
CA VAL A 38 2.69 1.21 11.00
C VAL A 38 3.57 2.44 10.97
N GLN A 39 4.62 2.40 10.17
CA GLN A 39 5.49 3.53 9.89
C GLN A 39 5.29 3.97 8.45
N HIS A 40 4.99 5.24 8.24
CA HIS A 40 4.73 5.81 6.93
C HIS A 40 5.94 6.61 6.45
N LYS A 41 6.28 6.46 5.16
CA LYS A 41 7.30 7.25 4.50
C LYS A 41 6.83 7.66 3.11
N ASP A 42 6.72 8.96 2.88
CA ASP A 42 6.46 9.50 1.56
C ASP A 42 7.79 9.65 0.79
N ILE A 43 7.79 9.26 -0.49
CA ILE A 43 8.95 9.42 -1.39
C ILE A 43 8.73 10.60 -2.30
N SER A 44 7.51 10.79 -2.81
CA SER A 44 7.10 11.98 -3.53
C SER A 44 6.14 12.82 -2.69
N GLN A 45 6.09 14.13 -2.97
CA GLN A 45 5.16 15.04 -2.29
C GLN A 45 3.72 14.91 -2.79
N GLU A 46 3.52 14.54 -4.05
CA GLU A 46 2.21 14.55 -4.71
C GLU A 46 1.63 13.16 -4.98
N GLY A 47 2.38 12.07 -4.75
CA GLY A 47 2.03 10.73 -5.21
C GLY A 47 0.81 10.10 -4.54
N VAL A 48 1.01 9.38 -3.42
CA VAL A 48 -0.07 8.66 -2.71
C VAL A 48 -0.21 9.17 -1.28
N LYS A 49 -1.30 9.87 -1.00
CA LYS A 49 -1.65 10.49 0.29
C LYS A 49 -2.80 9.77 0.97
N GLY A 50 -3.02 10.06 2.25
CA GLY A 50 -4.10 9.49 3.07
C GLY A 50 -3.85 8.05 3.56
N ARG A 51 -2.65 7.51 3.30
CA ARG A 51 -2.24 6.15 3.69
C ARG A 51 -2.19 5.95 5.20
N ASP A 52 -2.03 7.04 5.95
CA ASP A 52 -2.06 7.14 7.40
C ASP A 52 -3.46 6.96 8.00
N TYR A 53 -4.52 7.16 7.21
CA TYR A 53 -5.91 6.91 7.62
C TYR A 53 -6.40 5.50 7.24
N LEU A 54 -5.59 4.73 6.50
CA LEU A 54 -5.95 3.37 6.13
C LEU A 54 -6.00 2.46 7.36
N THR A 55 -6.96 1.54 7.36
CA THR A 55 -6.98 0.49 8.36
C THR A 55 -6.20 -0.72 7.89
N TYR A 56 -5.19 -1.08 8.67
CA TYR A 56 -4.43 -2.31 8.51
C TYR A 56 -4.87 -3.32 9.59
N LYS A 57 -5.21 -4.54 9.17
CA LYS A 57 -5.51 -5.66 10.07
C LYS A 57 -4.71 -6.88 9.65
N ILE A 58 -4.16 -7.58 10.63
CA ILE A 58 -3.45 -8.83 10.43
C ILE A 58 -4.16 -9.91 11.24
N SER A 59 -4.49 -11.03 10.61
CA SER A 59 -5.01 -12.22 11.30
C SER A 59 -4.70 -13.46 10.48
N ASN A 60 -4.39 -14.59 11.11
CA ASN A 60 -4.28 -15.89 10.44
C ASN A 60 -3.42 -15.85 9.17
N GLU A 61 -2.20 -15.28 9.26
CA GLU A 61 -1.27 -15.13 8.13
C GLU A 61 -1.80 -14.30 6.95
N THR A 62 -2.87 -13.52 7.13
CA THR A 62 -3.37 -12.57 6.12
C THR A 62 -3.29 -11.13 6.59
N ILE A 63 -3.18 -10.23 5.62
CA ILE A 63 -3.32 -8.79 5.78
C ILE A 63 -4.60 -8.33 5.09
N LYS A 64 -5.34 -7.46 5.77
CA LYS A 64 -6.41 -6.66 5.21
C LYS A 64 -6.03 -5.18 5.27
N ILE A 65 -6.09 -4.50 4.13
CA ILE A 65 -5.85 -3.06 3.97
C ILE A 65 -7.12 -2.46 3.37
N TYR A 66 -7.76 -1.53 4.08
CA TYR A 66 -8.98 -0.91 3.58
C TYR A 66 -9.10 0.55 3.99
N GLY A 67 -9.78 1.32 3.14
CA GLY A 67 -9.97 2.76 3.27
C GLY A 67 -9.73 3.44 1.94
N ASP A 68 -9.66 4.77 1.97
CA ASP A 68 -9.49 5.58 0.77
C ASP A 68 -8.09 6.20 0.77
N VAL A 69 -7.46 6.25 -0.40
CA VAL A 69 -6.23 7.00 -0.63
C VAL A 69 -6.48 8.06 -1.69
N ASP A 70 -5.77 9.17 -1.56
CA ASP A 70 -5.68 10.21 -2.56
C ASP A 70 -4.44 9.91 -3.42
N VAL A 71 -4.66 9.79 -4.73
CA VAL A 71 -3.61 9.65 -5.75
C VAL A 71 -3.54 10.93 -6.58
N LEU A 72 -2.54 11.03 -7.46
CA LEU A 72 -2.26 12.21 -8.30
C LEU A 72 -3.51 13.02 -8.71
N ASP A 73 -3.39 14.34 -8.59
CA ASP A 73 -4.44 15.33 -8.86
C ASP A 73 -5.70 15.22 -7.97
N GLY A 74 -5.59 14.58 -6.81
CA GLY A 74 -6.66 14.53 -5.80
C GLY A 74 -7.71 13.45 -6.08
N GLU A 75 -7.42 12.51 -6.99
CA GLU A 75 -8.33 11.41 -7.28
C GLU A 75 -8.37 10.44 -6.10
N ILE A 76 -9.57 10.02 -5.70
CA ILE A 76 -9.75 9.13 -4.55
C ILE A 76 -9.91 7.68 -5.02
N VAL A 77 -8.98 6.83 -4.59
CA VAL A 77 -9.01 5.38 -4.83
C VAL A 77 -9.41 4.65 -3.56
N ARG A 78 -10.53 3.95 -3.61
CA ARG A 78 -10.98 3.08 -2.52
C ARG A 78 -10.28 1.74 -2.57
N LEU A 79 -9.64 1.36 -1.47
CA LEU A 79 -8.95 0.10 -1.28
C LEU A 79 -9.78 -0.87 -0.42
N ASP A 80 -9.82 -2.12 -0.85
CA ASP A 80 -10.24 -3.27 -0.04
C ASP A 80 -9.39 -4.48 -0.44
N ILE A 81 -8.16 -4.53 0.07
CA ILE A 81 -7.19 -5.56 -0.26
C ILE A 81 -7.20 -6.59 0.86
N HIS A 82 -7.33 -7.86 0.49
CA HIS A 82 -7.17 -9.00 1.36
C HIS A 82 -6.16 -9.96 0.73
N ALA A 83 -5.02 -10.19 1.39
CA ALA A 83 -3.92 -10.96 0.83
C ALA A 83 -3.16 -11.74 1.92
N PRO A 84 -2.48 -12.84 1.57
CA PRO A 84 -1.56 -13.51 2.49
C PRO A 84 -0.33 -12.63 2.84
N LEU A 85 0.25 -12.84 4.02
CA LEU A 85 1.48 -12.18 4.54
C LEU A 85 2.76 -12.70 3.87
N ILE A 86 2.74 -12.78 2.55
CA ILE A 86 3.89 -13.19 1.73
C ILE A 86 4.20 -12.09 0.70
N ASN A 87 5.34 -12.24 0.03
CA ASN A 87 5.69 -11.39 -1.10
C ASN A 87 4.60 -11.47 -2.17
N GLY A 88 4.18 -10.31 -2.68
CA GLY A 88 3.15 -10.27 -3.72
C GLY A 88 2.77 -8.85 -4.11
N MET A 89 1.78 -8.72 -4.98
CA MET A 89 1.27 -7.41 -5.39
C MET A 89 -0.26 -7.40 -5.49
N ALA A 90 -0.84 -6.22 -5.41
CA ALA A 90 -2.23 -5.93 -5.78
C ALA A 90 -2.24 -4.68 -6.66
N THR A 91 -3.13 -4.64 -7.64
CA THR A 91 -3.25 -3.54 -8.58
C THR A 91 -4.70 -3.06 -8.60
N THR A 92 -4.88 -1.75 -8.54
CA THR A 92 -6.16 -1.07 -8.71
C THR A 92 -6.01 -0.08 -9.86
N VAL A 93 -7.02 -0.02 -10.73
CA VAL A 93 -7.05 0.96 -11.82
C VAL A 93 -7.83 2.18 -11.36
N PHE A 94 -7.34 3.37 -11.71
CA PHE A 94 -7.98 4.66 -11.46
C PHE A 94 -7.89 5.54 -12.71
N GLY A 95 -8.60 6.67 -12.71
CA GLY A 95 -8.67 7.58 -13.84
C GLY A 95 -9.19 6.88 -15.10
N ALA A 96 -8.51 7.11 -16.22
CA ALA A 96 -8.85 6.49 -17.51
C ALA A 96 -8.28 5.07 -17.68
N ASP A 97 -7.10 4.80 -17.09
CA ASP A 97 -6.37 3.53 -17.23
C ASP A 97 -5.12 3.47 -16.33
N ASP A 98 -4.97 4.40 -15.39
CA ASP A 98 -3.78 4.52 -14.56
C ASP A 98 -3.82 3.48 -13.45
N LYS A 99 -2.66 3.09 -12.92
CA LYS A 99 -2.57 1.96 -11.98
C LYS A 99 -1.94 2.40 -10.68
N LEU A 100 -2.64 2.09 -9.60
CA LEU A 100 -2.09 2.05 -8.25
C LEU A 100 -1.69 0.61 -7.94
N ILE A 101 -0.40 0.39 -7.67
CA ILE A 101 0.18 -0.92 -7.40
C ILE A 101 0.74 -0.93 -5.98
N LEU A 102 0.25 -1.87 -5.17
CA LEU A 102 0.75 -2.14 -3.82
C LEU A 102 1.59 -3.40 -3.86
N ARG A 103 2.90 -3.26 -3.65
CA ARG A 103 3.83 -4.40 -3.54
C ARG A 103 4.07 -4.72 -2.07
N ARG A 104 3.81 -5.96 -1.68
CA ARG A 104 4.06 -6.53 -0.36
C ARG A 104 5.40 -7.23 -0.37
N HIS A 105 6.28 -6.91 0.58
CA HIS A 105 7.57 -7.54 0.73
C HIS A 105 7.87 -7.85 2.20
N VAL A 106 8.04 -9.13 2.52
CA VAL A 106 8.41 -9.59 3.87
C VAL A 106 9.87 -9.22 4.12
N LEU A 107 10.12 -8.54 5.23
CA LEU A 107 11.46 -8.13 5.64
C LEU A 107 12.06 -9.17 6.59
N PRO A 108 13.41 -9.36 6.56
CA PRO A 108 14.11 -10.24 7.48
C PRO A 108 14.15 -9.72 8.92
#